data_AF-A0A2D6YAZ6-F1
#
_entry.id   AF-A0A2D6YAZ6-F1
#
_cell.length_a   1.000
_cell.length_b   1.000
_cell.length_c   1.000
_cell.angle_alpha   90.00
_cell.angle_beta   90.00
_cell.angle_gamma   90.00
#
_symmetry.space_group_name_H-M   'P 1'
#
loop_
_entity.id
_entity.type
_entity.pdbx_description
1 polymer ?
#
loop_
_entity_poly.entity_id
_entity_poly.type
_entity_poly.pdbx_seq_one_letter_code
_entity_poly.pdbx_strand_id
1 'polypeptide(L)'
;MQNDEKLQDCIAQFSNKYSKAKLVSAIEGFQWARDSKEASLQKRKQLSMTYHSWVTSGANSESAEDMANAVYKWGFGNRKSPPSLLANLTLFCELNRHWYSGQDRQKMTTSLSEFLELKGIGIASASKWICFADENRFAIYDSRVSAALRTIKVRGKVVFPTVGRRPVSGKKYPYATPRTNDQMAHDYLFFIDFVNDIAKSYGIDSPAEIEMGLFMLGDKEENWT
;
A
#
# COMPACT_ATOMS: atom_id res chain seq x y z
N MET A 1 -4.65 -22.18 -13.28
CA MET A 1 -5.58 -21.13 -12.88
C MET A 1 -5.01 -19.86 -13.44
N GLN A 2 -5.71 -19.26 -14.39
CA GLN A 2 -5.28 -17.99 -14.96
C GLN A 2 -5.36 -16.92 -13.85
N ASN A 3 -4.50 -15.90 -13.88
CA ASN A 3 -4.46 -14.86 -12.85
C ASN A 3 -5.83 -14.19 -12.67
N ASP A 4 -6.62 -14.12 -13.74
CA ASP A 4 -7.97 -13.56 -13.75
C ASP A 4 -8.95 -14.37 -12.90
N GLU A 5 -8.94 -15.71 -13.00
CA GLU A 5 -9.78 -16.57 -12.16
C GLU A 5 -9.47 -16.40 -10.67
N LYS A 6 -8.17 -16.28 -10.34
CA LYS A 6 -7.72 -16.02 -8.97
C LYS A 6 -8.24 -14.67 -8.46
N LEU A 7 -8.15 -13.65 -9.30
CA LEU A 7 -8.59 -12.29 -8.99
C LEU A 7 -10.10 -12.24 -8.75
N GLN A 8 -10.90 -12.87 -9.60
CA GLN A 8 -12.36 -12.93 -9.46
C GLN A 8 -12.78 -13.67 -8.17
N ASP A 9 -12.12 -14.77 -7.81
CA ASP A 9 -12.38 -15.46 -6.54
C ASP A 9 -12.08 -14.55 -5.32
N CYS A 10 -10.96 -13.82 -5.35
CA CYS A 10 -10.64 -12.83 -4.32
C CYS A 10 -11.69 -11.72 -4.21
N ILE A 11 -12.17 -11.19 -5.33
CA ILE A 11 -13.20 -10.14 -5.38
C ILE A 11 -14.52 -10.65 -4.81
N ALA A 12 -14.92 -11.87 -5.18
CA ALA A 12 -16.14 -12.49 -4.65
C ALA A 12 -16.06 -12.70 -3.14
N GLN A 13 -14.95 -13.24 -2.64
CA GLN A 13 -14.73 -13.41 -1.20
C GLN A 13 -14.70 -12.08 -0.45
N PHE A 14 -14.04 -11.06 -1.02
CA PHE A 14 -14.04 -9.71 -0.45
C PHE A 14 -15.46 -9.16 -0.36
N SER A 15 -16.24 -9.27 -1.45
CA SER A 15 -17.59 -8.70 -1.52
C SER A 15 -18.56 -9.39 -0.56
N ASN A 16 -18.39 -10.68 -0.34
CA ASN A 16 -19.14 -11.43 0.67
C ASN A 16 -18.79 -11.00 2.10
N LYS A 17 -17.52 -10.64 2.37
CA LYS A 17 -17.06 -10.24 3.69
C LYS A 17 -17.33 -8.76 4.01
N TYR A 18 -17.21 -7.90 3.01
CA TYR A 18 -17.29 -6.45 3.13
C TYR A 18 -18.22 -5.88 2.06
N SER A 19 -19.47 -5.61 2.43
CA SER A 19 -20.38 -4.89 1.55
C SER A 19 -19.85 -3.50 1.19
N LYS A 20 -20.30 -2.94 0.05
CA LYS A 20 -20.00 -1.56 -0.34
C LYS A 20 -20.26 -0.56 0.80
N ALA A 21 -21.42 -0.66 1.45
CA ALA A 21 -21.78 0.23 2.55
C ALA A 21 -20.80 0.13 3.74
N LYS A 22 -20.35 -1.08 4.10
CA LYS A 22 -19.37 -1.29 5.15
C LYS A 22 -18.01 -0.68 4.79
N LEU A 23 -17.59 -0.80 3.52
CA LEU A 23 -16.34 -0.21 3.06
C LEU A 23 -16.43 1.32 3.04
N VAL A 24 -17.51 1.90 2.49
CA VAL A 24 -17.73 3.36 2.46
C VAL A 24 -17.74 3.94 3.87
N SER A 25 -18.45 3.31 4.81
CA SER A 25 -18.44 3.75 6.22
C SER A 25 -17.03 3.71 6.83
N ALA A 26 -16.22 2.71 6.47
CA ALA A 26 -14.83 2.63 6.92
C ALA A 26 -13.96 3.75 6.31
N ILE A 27 -14.15 4.07 5.03
CA ILE A 27 -13.49 5.19 4.33
C ILE A 27 -13.87 6.51 5.00
N GLU A 28 -15.16 6.73 5.26
CA GLU A 28 -15.66 7.93 5.94
C GLU A 28 -15.11 8.07 7.36
N GLY A 29 -14.74 6.97 8.02
CA GLY A 29 -14.11 6.96 9.33
C GLY A 29 -12.58 7.13 9.30
N PHE A 30 -11.96 7.30 8.12
CA PHE A 30 -10.50 7.33 8.00
C PHE A 30 -9.86 8.40 8.89
N GLN A 31 -8.91 7.96 9.71
CA GLN A 31 -8.07 8.81 10.54
C GLN A 31 -6.65 8.26 10.58
N TRP A 32 -5.67 9.15 10.42
CA TRP A 32 -4.26 8.83 10.49
C TRP A 32 -3.65 9.33 11.80
N ALA A 33 -2.92 8.46 12.49
CA ALA A 33 -2.31 8.74 13.78
C ALA A 33 -3.33 9.27 14.82
N ARG A 34 -3.14 10.49 15.34
CA ARG A 34 -4.02 11.15 16.31
C ARG A 34 -4.73 12.38 15.71
N ASP A 35 -4.67 12.52 14.39
CA ASP A 35 -5.30 13.64 13.70
C ASP A 35 -6.81 13.40 13.56
N SER A 36 -7.59 14.49 13.39
CA SER A 36 -8.97 14.36 12.94
C SER A 36 -9.03 13.79 11.52
N LYS A 37 -10.22 13.38 11.08
CA LYS A 37 -10.44 12.92 9.70
C LYS A 37 -10.01 13.98 8.70
N GLU A 38 -10.48 15.21 8.88
CA GLU A 38 -10.23 16.34 7.99
C GLU A 38 -8.74 16.65 7.91
N ALA A 39 -8.05 16.70 9.07
CA ALA A 39 -6.61 16.93 9.12
C ALA A 39 -5.82 15.78 8.47
N SER A 40 -6.25 14.53 8.65
CA SER A 40 -5.63 13.36 8.02
C SER A 40 -5.72 13.43 6.50
N LEU A 41 -6.92 13.71 5.98
CA LEU A 41 -7.19 13.83 4.55
C LEU A 41 -6.46 15.03 3.94
N GLN A 42 -6.44 16.18 4.62
CA GLN A 42 -5.74 17.37 4.14
C GLN A 42 -4.23 17.14 4.05
N LYS A 43 -3.61 16.57 5.09
CA LYS A 43 -2.17 16.26 5.08
C LYS A 43 -1.82 15.25 3.99
N ARG A 44 -2.65 14.21 3.83
CA ARG A 44 -2.47 13.21 2.78
C ARG A 44 -2.57 13.84 1.39
N LYS A 45 -3.61 14.63 1.13
CA LYS A 45 -3.84 15.32 -0.15
C LYS A 45 -2.69 16.26 -0.49
N GLN A 46 -2.23 17.07 0.46
CA GLN A 46 -1.12 18.00 0.23
C GLN A 46 0.17 17.24 -0.13
N LEU A 47 0.47 16.18 0.61
CA LEU A 47 1.65 15.35 0.37
C LEU A 47 1.58 14.65 -0.99
N SER A 48 0.41 14.09 -1.33
CA SER A 48 0.12 13.47 -2.62
C SER A 48 0.33 14.44 -3.78
N MET A 49 -0.22 15.65 -3.70
CA MET A 49 -0.02 16.68 -4.73
C MET A 49 1.46 17.03 -4.94
N THR A 50 2.20 17.26 -3.86
CA THR A 50 3.62 17.59 -3.93
C THR A 50 4.44 16.43 -4.51
N TYR A 51 4.20 15.21 -4.03
CA TYR A 51 4.96 14.03 -4.45
C TYR A 51 4.64 13.64 -5.91
N HIS A 52 3.36 13.64 -6.29
CA HIS A 52 2.93 13.43 -7.68
C HIS A 52 3.56 14.45 -8.64
N SER A 53 3.61 15.73 -8.24
CA SER A 53 4.28 16.78 -9.03
C SER A 53 5.77 16.50 -9.22
N TRP A 54 6.46 15.97 -8.20
CA TRP A 54 7.87 15.59 -8.33
C TRP A 54 8.06 14.40 -9.28
N VAL A 55 7.22 13.37 -9.17
CA VAL A 55 7.32 12.18 -10.03
C VAL A 55 6.98 12.52 -11.49
N THR A 56 5.93 13.30 -11.73
CA THR A 56 5.55 13.78 -13.08
C THR A 56 6.65 14.65 -13.72
N SER A 57 7.44 15.35 -12.91
CA SER A 57 8.62 16.11 -13.35
C SER A 57 9.87 15.23 -13.53
N GLY A 58 9.71 13.90 -13.56
CA GLY A 58 10.78 12.94 -13.85
C GLY A 58 11.46 12.32 -12.63
N ALA A 59 10.94 12.56 -11.42
CA ALA A 59 11.50 12.05 -10.16
C ALA A 59 13.02 12.35 -10.05
N ASN A 60 13.38 13.62 -10.12
CA ASN A 60 14.78 14.05 -10.13
C ASN A 60 15.49 13.76 -8.79
N SER A 61 16.80 13.54 -8.87
CA SER A 61 17.65 13.21 -7.72
C SER A 61 17.85 14.36 -6.74
N GLU A 62 17.79 15.63 -7.20
CA GLU A 62 18.05 16.81 -6.37
C GLU A 62 17.05 16.94 -5.22
N SER A 63 15.79 16.56 -5.46
CA SER A 63 14.71 16.60 -4.46
C SER A 63 14.29 15.22 -3.95
N ALA A 64 14.97 14.15 -4.36
CA ALA A 64 14.62 12.77 -4.03
C ALA A 64 14.65 12.50 -2.53
N GLU A 65 15.66 13.02 -1.82
CA GLU A 65 15.76 12.86 -0.37
C GLU A 65 14.60 13.55 0.35
N ASP A 66 14.25 14.77 -0.03
CA ASP A 66 13.15 15.52 0.57
C ASP A 66 11.81 14.80 0.36
N MET A 67 11.57 14.27 -0.84
CA MET A 67 10.36 13.52 -1.15
C MET A 67 10.29 12.19 -0.39
N ALA A 68 11.40 11.45 -0.34
CA ALA A 68 11.50 10.23 0.46
C ALA A 68 11.18 10.52 1.94
N ASN A 69 11.82 11.54 2.51
CA ASN A 69 11.66 11.95 3.90
C ASN A 69 10.26 12.46 4.21
N ALA A 70 9.62 13.23 3.32
CA ALA A 70 8.27 13.75 3.52
C ALA A 70 7.25 12.60 3.69
N VAL A 71 7.28 11.63 2.78
CA VAL A 71 6.41 10.45 2.84
C VAL A 71 6.74 9.55 4.03
N TYR A 72 8.03 9.32 4.30
CA TYR A 72 8.44 8.47 5.42
C TYR A 72 8.04 9.07 6.77
N LYS A 73 8.20 10.40 6.94
CA LYS A 73 7.80 11.16 8.12
C LYS A 73 6.30 11.07 8.37
N TRP A 74 5.49 11.23 7.32
CA TRP A 74 4.04 11.08 7.39
C TRP A 74 3.64 9.64 7.77
N GLY A 75 4.27 8.64 7.14
CA GLY A 75 3.92 7.23 7.32
C GLY A 75 4.37 6.60 8.64
N PHE A 76 5.45 7.10 9.24
CA PHE A 76 6.13 6.44 10.37
C PHE A 76 6.42 7.36 11.56
N GLY A 77 5.78 8.52 11.64
CA GLY A 77 5.76 9.39 12.82
C GLY A 77 7.09 10.08 13.09
N ASN A 78 7.46 11.05 12.25
CA ASN A 78 8.67 11.89 12.41
C ASN A 78 10.00 11.13 12.41
N ARG A 79 10.01 9.86 11.99
CA ARG A 79 11.25 9.12 11.76
C ARG A 79 11.93 9.62 10.50
N LYS A 80 13.26 9.51 10.49
CA LYS A 80 14.08 9.72 9.29
C LYS A 80 14.02 8.48 8.40
N SER A 81 14.15 8.68 7.10
CA SER A 81 14.31 7.58 6.15
C SER A 81 15.52 6.70 6.51
N PRO A 82 15.49 5.39 6.21
CA PRO A 82 16.63 4.52 6.46
C PRO A 82 17.90 5.00 5.73
N PRO A 83 19.10 4.91 6.35
CA PRO A 83 20.35 5.33 5.70
C PRO A 83 20.63 4.59 4.38
N SER A 84 20.19 3.33 4.27
CA SER A 84 20.28 2.55 3.03
C SER A 84 19.51 3.19 1.87
N LEU A 85 18.38 3.86 2.13
CA LEU A 85 17.63 4.60 1.12
C LEU A 85 18.41 5.84 0.67
N LEU A 86 18.93 6.61 1.63
CA LEU A 86 19.66 7.84 1.35
C LEU A 86 20.95 7.60 0.58
N ALA A 87 21.59 6.44 0.81
CA ALA A 87 22.75 6.00 0.03
C ALA A 87 22.40 5.51 -1.39
N ASN A 88 21.11 5.31 -1.71
CA ASN A 88 20.64 4.69 -2.95
C ASN A 88 19.49 5.50 -3.59
N LEU A 89 19.58 6.84 -3.59
CA LEU A 89 18.53 7.71 -4.14
C LEU A 89 18.27 7.49 -5.64
N THR A 90 19.27 7.05 -6.41
CA THR A 90 19.08 6.69 -7.83
C THR A 90 18.06 5.56 -7.98
N LEU A 91 18.20 4.50 -7.17
CA LEU A 91 17.27 3.37 -7.17
C LEU A 91 15.86 3.81 -6.74
N PHE A 92 15.76 4.74 -5.77
CA PHE A 92 14.48 5.33 -5.38
C PHE A 92 13.82 6.12 -6.52
N CYS A 93 14.58 6.93 -7.26
CA CYS A 93 14.07 7.66 -8.42
C CYS A 93 13.60 6.69 -9.52
N GLU A 94 14.36 5.63 -9.79
CA GLU A 94 14.01 4.60 -10.77
C GLU A 94 12.73 3.84 -10.40
N LEU A 95 12.59 3.43 -9.13
CA LEU A 95 11.34 2.83 -8.64
C LEU A 95 10.14 3.73 -8.95
N ASN A 96 10.22 5.01 -8.60
CA ASN A 96 9.12 5.95 -8.82
C ASN A 96 8.83 6.16 -10.31
N ARG A 97 9.86 6.25 -11.16
CA ARG A 97 9.67 6.36 -12.62
C ARG A 97 9.01 5.13 -13.22
N HIS A 98 9.50 3.93 -12.87
CA HIS A 98 8.95 2.68 -13.38
C HIS A 98 7.48 2.53 -12.97
N TRP A 99 7.16 2.73 -11.70
CA TRP A 99 5.79 2.62 -11.20
C TRP A 99 4.88 3.72 -11.77
N TYR A 100 5.35 4.97 -11.85
CA TYR A 100 4.54 6.04 -12.42
C TYR A 100 4.26 5.86 -13.92
N SER A 101 5.24 5.37 -14.69
CA SER A 101 4.99 5.01 -16.09
C SER A 101 3.88 3.96 -16.19
N GLY A 102 3.93 2.93 -15.34
CA GLY A 102 2.94 1.85 -15.28
C GLY A 102 2.85 0.99 -16.55
N GLN A 103 3.78 1.15 -17.51
CA GLN A 103 3.71 0.51 -18.82
C GLN A 103 4.33 -0.88 -18.86
N ASP A 104 5.27 -1.17 -17.96
CA ASP A 104 6.05 -2.39 -17.96
C ASP A 104 5.97 -3.07 -16.58
N ARG A 105 5.07 -4.05 -16.48
CA ARG A 105 4.83 -4.80 -15.25
C ARG A 105 6.08 -5.53 -14.76
N GLN A 106 6.93 -6.02 -15.67
CA GLN A 106 8.18 -6.69 -15.32
C GLN A 106 9.15 -5.70 -14.67
N LYS A 107 9.33 -4.50 -15.25
CA LYS A 107 10.16 -3.46 -14.64
C LYS A 107 9.62 -2.98 -13.29
N MET A 108 8.30 -2.87 -13.15
CA MET A 108 7.67 -2.51 -11.88
C MET A 108 8.00 -3.54 -10.79
N THR A 109 7.85 -4.84 -11.08
CA THR A 109 8.14 -5.90 -10.10
C THR A 109 9.63 -6.03 -9.81
N THR A 110 10.48 -5.98 -10.84
CA THR A 110 11.94 -6.07 -10.66
C THR A 110 12.46 -4.90 -9.84
N SER A 111 12.09 -3.66 -10.18
CA SER A 111 12.55 -2.48 -9.42
C SER A 111 12.04 -2.47 -7.99
N LEU A 112 10.81 -2.93 -7.74
CA LEU A 112 10.31 -3.08 -6.37
C LEU A 112 11.07 -4.18 -5.61
N SER A 113 11.34 -5.33 -6.24
CA SER A 113 12.11 -6.41 -5.61
C SER A 113 13.50 -5.95 -5.19
N GLU A 114 14.24 -5.31 -6.10
CA GLU A 114 15.57 -4.73 -5.83
C GLU A 114 15.50 -3.67 -4.72
N PHE A 115 14.49 -2.80 -4.76
CA PHE A 115 14.32 -1.76 -3.75
C PHE A 115 14.01 -2.33 -2.35
N LEU A 116 13.34 -3.47 -2.27
CA LEU A 116 13.10 -4.19 -1.01
C LEU A 116 14.34 -4.87 -0.44
N GLU A 117 15.45 -4.96 -1.18
CA GLU A 117 16.74 -5.44 -0.65
C GLU A 117 17.42 -4.42 0.26
N LEU A 118 17.03 -3.13 0.15
CA LEU A 118 17.56 -2.08 1.00
C LEU A 118 17.19 -2.31 2.47
N LYS A 119 18.22 -2.43 3.32
CA LYS A 119 18.03 -2.67 4.76
C LYS A 119 17.10 -1.64 5.40
N GLY A 120 16.03 -2.10 6.06
CA GLY A 120 15.07 -1.22 6.73
C GLY A 120 13.96 -0.67 5.83
N ILE A 121 13.96 -1.06 4.56
CA ILE A 121 12.86 -0.86 3.62
C ILE A 121 12.03 -2.14 3.57
N GLY A 122 10.72 -1.99 3.64
CA GLY A 122 9.76 -3.07 3.48
C GLY A 122 8.56 -2.56 2.69
N ILE A 123 7.66 -3.47 2.33
CA ILE A 123 6.52 -3.13 1.45
C ILE A 123 5.64 -2.02 2.01
N ALA A 124 5.48 -1.93 3.34
CA ALA A 124 4.73 -0.85 3.98
C ALA A 124 5.32 0.54 3.75
N SER A 125 6.64 0.65 3.51
CA SER A 125 7.30 1.91 3.14
C SER A 125 7.24 2.11 1.63
N ALA A 126 7.63 1.09 0.85
CA ALA A 126 7.68 1.15 -0.61
C ALA A 126 6.32 1.50 -1.24
N SER A 127 5.26 0.83 -0.79
CA SER A 127 3.89 1.10 -1.27
C SER A 127 3.38 2.50 -0.95
N LYS A 128 3.90 3.19 0.09
CA LYS A 128 3.53 4.57 0.37
C LYS A 128 4.08 5.51 -0.69
N TRP A 129 5.37 5.39 -1.01
CA TRP A 129 6.00 6.16 -2.07
C TRP A 129 5.32 5.91 -3.43
N ILE A 130 5.03 4.66 -3.74
CA ILE A 130 4.29 4.28 -4.95
C ILE A 130 2.87 4.86 -4.96
N CYS A 131 2.14 4.76 -3.84
CA CYS A 131 0.79 5.32 -3.73
C CYS A 131 0.78 6.84 -3.92
N PHE A 132 1.68 7.57 -3.27
CA PHE A 132 1.79 9.03 -3.42
C PHE A 132 2.30 9.47 -4.80
N ALA A 133 2.95 8.58 -5.56
CA ALA A 133 3.28 8.84 -6.95
C ALA A 133 2.03 8.98 -7.82
N ASP A 134 0.97 8.21 -7.52
CA ASP A 134 -0.35 8.33 -8.18
C ASP A 134 -1.45 7.58 -7.39
N GLU A 135 -2.19 8.33 -6.58
CA GLU A 135 -3.24 7.74 -5.71
C GLU A 135 -4.44 7.21 -6.50
N ASN A 136 -4.60 7.62 -7.76
CA ASN A 136 -5.69 7.13 -8.62
C ASN A 136 -5.38 5.76 -9.21
N ARG A 137 -4.11 5.32 -9.18
CA ARG A 137 -3.69 4.01 -9.71
C ARG A 137 -3.19 3.06 -8.64
N PHE A 138 -2.70 3.59 -7.52
CA PHE A 138 -1.96 2.81 -6.52
C PHE A 138 -2.50 2.98 -5.10
N ALA A 139 -2.20 2.00 -4.26
CA ALA A 139 -2.66 1.89 -2.88
C ALA A 139 -1.52 1.50 -1.94
N ILE A 140 -1.58 1.98 -0.70
CA ILE A 140 -0.65 1.56 0.36
C ILE A 140 -0.94 0.10 0.76
N TYR A 141 0.11 -0.69 0.96
CA TYR A 141 0.02 -2.05 1.48
C TYR A 141 0.80 -2.17 2.79
N ASP A 142 0.14 -1.89 3.91
CA ASP A 142 0.70 -1.96 5.25
C ASP A 142 0.10 -3.09 6.10
N SER A 143 0.49 -3.17 7.37
CA SER A 143 0.00 -4.19 8.28
C SER A 143 -1.53 -4.21 8.35
N ARG A 144 -2.19 -3.05 8.51
CA ARG A 144 -3.66 -2.96 8.67
C ARG A 144 -4.37 -3.38 7.41
N VAL A 145 -3.93 -2.86 6.27
CA VAL A 145 -4.46 -3.26 4.96
C VAL A 145 -4.34 -4.77 4.78
N SER A 146 -3.18 -5.35 5.04
CA SER A 146 -2.95 -6.79 4.91
C SER A 146 -3.78 -7.63 5.90
N ALA A 147 -4.04 -7.12 7.11
CA ALA A 147 -4.83 -7.82 8.10
C ALA A 147 -6.33 -7.86 7.76
N ALA A 148 -6.86 -6.82 7.10
CA ALA A 148 -8.24 -6.84 6.59
C ALA A 148 -8.43 -7.90 5.50
N LEU A 149 -7.39 -8.16 4.70
CA LEU A 149 -7.43 -9.09 3.57
C LEU A 149 -6.99 -10.52 3.90
N ARG A 150 -6.39 -10.77 5.06
CA ARG A 150 -5.71 -12.05 5.40
C ARG A 150 -6.59 -13.31 5.32
N THR A 151 -7.90 -13.15 5.45
CA THR A 151 -8.86 -14.26 5.46
C THR A 151 -9.23 -14.71 4.05
N ILE A 152 -8.95 -13.89 3.03
CA ILE A 152 -9.17 -14.23 1.63
C ILE A 152 -8.19 -15.34 1.23
N LYS A 153 -8.74 -16.47 0.80
CA LYS A 153 -7.97 -17.67 0.47
C LYS A 153 -8.46 -18.26 -0.83
N VAL A 154 -7.53 -18.51 -1.75
CA VAL A 154 -7.84 -19.23 -2.98
C VAL A 154 -7.30 -20.64 -2.83
N ARG A 155 -8.19 -21.64 -2.95
CA ARG A 155 -7.85 -23.06 -2.74
C ARG A 155 -7.16 -23.32 -1.39
N GLY A 156 -7.66 -22.66 -0.33
CA GLY A 156 -7.15 -22.78 1.03
C GLY A 156 -5.83 -22.05 1.29
N LYS A 157 -5.21 -21.40 0.29
CA LYS A 157 -3.94 -20.67 0.43
C LYS A 157 -4.17 -19.18 0.61
N VAL A 158 -3.42 -18.57 1.53
CA VAL A 158 -3.41 -17.11 1.74
C VAL A 158 -2.94 -16.42 0.46
N VAL A 159 -3.75 -15.47 -0.02
CA VAL A 159 -3.43 -14.69 -1.22
C VAL A 159 -2.66 -13.42 -0.88
N PHE A 160 -3.14 -12.67 0.12
CA PHE A 160 -2.54 -11.41 0.55
C PHE A 160 -1.64 -11.66 1.77
N PRO A 161 -0.30 -11.55 1.64
CA PRO A 161 0.60 -11.83 2.75
C PRO A 161 0.39 -10.82 3.87
N THR A 162 0.26 -11.30 5.11
CA THR A 162 0.17 -10.41 6.28
C THR A 162 1.52 -9.73 6.50
N VAL A 163 1.53 -8.40 6.52
CA VAL A 163 2.72 -7.59 6.80
C VAL A 163 2.91 -7.47 8.31
N GLY A 164 4.12 -7.77 8.77
CA GLY A 164 4.46 -7.72 10.20
C GLY A 164 4.26 -6.33 10.79
N ARG A 165 3.75 -6.29 12.02
CA ARG A 165 3.58 -5.08 12.83
C ARG A 165 4.42 -5.20 14.10
N ARG A 166 4.97 -4.07 14.58
CA ARG A 166 5.56 -4.03 15.93
C ARG A 166 4.46 -4.35 16.96
N PRO A 167 4.75 -5.15 18.00
CA PRO A 167 3.78 -5.42 19.06
C PRO A 167 3.25 -4.12 19.63
N VAL A 168 1.93 -4.00 19.72
CA VAL A 168 1.24 -2.91 20.43
C VAL A 168 0.68 -3.52 21.70
N SER A 169 0.88 -2.86 22.84
CA SER A 169 0.38 -3.34 24.13
C SER A 169 -1.12 -3.65 24.04
N GLY A 170 -1.53 -4.84 24.47
CA GLY A 170 -2.94 -5.25 24.55
C GLY A 170 -3.60 -5.79 23.27
N LYS A 171 -2.93 -5.81 22.10
CA LYS A 171 -3.47 -6.41 20.86
C LYS A 171 -2.54 -7.49 20.30
N LYS A 172 -3.06 -8.71 20.06
CA LYS A 172 -2.31 -9.81 19.42
C LYS A 172 -2.47 -9.73 17.91
N TYR A 173 -1.65 -8.90 17.27
CA TYR A 173 -1.67 -8.74 15.83
C TYR A 173 -1.36 -10.05 15.08
N PRO A 174 -1.96 -10.31 13.91
CA PRO A 174 -1.66 -11.50 13.13
C PRO A 174 -0.17 -11.63 12.78
N TYR A 175 0.33 -12.87 12.78
CA TYR A 175 1.70 -13.18 12.39
C TYR A 175 1.97 -12.81 10.94
N ALA A 176 3.17 -12.30 10.69
CA ALA A 176 3.63 -12.01 9.34
C ALA A 176 3.66 -13.28 8.49
N THR A 177 3.25 -13.16 7.22
CA THR A 177 3.42 -14.24 6.24
C THR A 177 4.79 -14.09 5.59
N PRO A 178 5.71 -15.07 5.72
CA PRO A 178 7.02 -14.99 5.09
C PRO A 178 6.92 -14.91 3.56
N ARG A 179 7.70 -13.99 2.98
CA ARG A 179 7.84 -13.77 1.54
C ARG A 179 9.28 -13.38 1.22
N THR A 180 9.78 -13.82 0.07
CA THR A 180 10.97 -13.19 -0.53
C THR A 180 10.59 -11.82 -1.09
N ASN A 181 11.60 -10.99 -1.38
CA ASN A 181 11.37 -9.66 -1.98
C ASN A 181 10.65 -9.75 -3.32
N ASP A 182 11.07 -10.70 -4.17
CA ASP A 182 10.44 -10.99 -5.45
C ASP A 182 8.96 -11.38 -5.31
N GLN A 183 8.67 -12.33 -4.41
CA GLN A 183 7.29 -12.73 -4.14
C GLN A 183 6.44 -11.56 -3.62
N MET A 184 7.00 -10.72 -2.75
CA MET A 184 6.30 -9.54 -2.23
C MET A 184 6.01 -8.51 -3.32
N ALA A 185 6.93 -8.33 -4.27
CA ALA A 185 6.72 -7.42 -5.40
C ALA A 185 5.57 -7.90 -6.30
N HIS A 186 5.52 -9.20 -6.59
CA HIS A 186 4.41 -9.81 -7.33
C HIS A 186 3.08 -9.78 -6.56
N ASP A 187 3.11 -10.08 -5.25
CA ASP A 187 1.93 -10.02 -4.39
C ASP A 187 1.37 -8.59 -4.31
N TYR A 188 2.25 -7.58 -4.25
CA TYR A 188 1.83 -6.17 -4.25
C TYR A 188 1.22 -5.75 -5.59
N LEU A 189 1.79 -6.17 -6.72
CA LEU A 189 1.19 -5.90 -8.02
C LEU A 189 -0.20 -6.55 -8.16
N PHE A 190 -0.37 -7.79 -7.69
CA PHE A 190 -1.67 -8.44 -7.63
C PHE A 190 -2.64 -7.69 -6.70
N PHE A 191 -2.16 -7.17 -5.57
CA PHE A 191 -2.96 -6.31 -4.68
C PHE A 191 -3.43 -5.04 -5.39
N ILE A 192 -2.60 -4.41 -6.20
CA ILE A 192 -3.00 -3.25 -7.01
C ILE A 192 -4.11 -3.61 -7.99
N ASP A 193 -3.99 -4.72 -8.74
CA ASP A 193 -5.06 -5.17 -9.64
C ASP A 193 -6.37 -5.39 -8.86
N PHE A 194 -6.28 -6.04 -7.69
CA PHE A 194 -7.41 -6.27 -6.80
C PHE A 194 -8.11 -5.00 -6.31
N VAL A 195 -7.39 -4.02 -5.77
CA VAL A 195 -8.04 -2.80 -5.25
C VAL A 195 -8.63 -1.94 -6.37
N ASN A 196 -8.03 -1.96 -7.57
CA ASN A 196 -8.59 -1.27 -8.72
C ASN A 196 -9.93 -1.91 -9.15
N ASP A 197 -10.00 -3.24 -9.19
CA ASP A 197 -11.25 -3.94 -9.52
C ASP A 197 -12.33 -3.75 -8.45
N ILE A 198 -11.95 -3.70 -7.17
CA ILE A 198 -12.90 -3.36 -6.09
C ILE A 198 -13.38 -1.92 -6.23
N ALA A 199 -12.48 -0.95 -6.49
CA ALA A 199 -12.85 0.45 -6.69
C ALA A 199 -13.87 0.59 -7.83
N LYS A 200 -13.59 -0.04 -8.97
CA LYS A 200 -14.51 -0.09 -10.11
C LYS A 200 -15.84 -0.75 -9.77
N SER A 201 -15.81 -1.93 -9.15
CA SER A 201 -17.01 -2.70 -8.83
C SER A 201 -17.91 -1.99 -7.83
N TYR A 202 -17.31 -1.25 -6.88
CA TYR A 202 -18.04 -0.51 -5.86
C TYR A 202 -18.33 0.94 -6.28
N GLY A 203 -17.84 1.41 -7.43
CA GLY A 203 -17.97 2.81 -7.86
C GLY A 203 -17.35 3.77 -6.84
N ILE A 204 -16.12 3.48 -6.43
CA ILE A 204 -15.27 4.32 -5.57
C ILE A 204 -14.17 4.88 -6.46
N ASP A 205 -13.83 6.16 -6.28
CA ASP A 205 -13.09 6.93 -7.28
C ASP A 205 -11.63 6.49 -7.41
N SER A 206 -11.03 5.95 -6.34
CA SER A 206 -9.62 5.55 -6.36
C SER A 206 -9.31 4.29 -5.54
N PRO A 207 -8.26 3.53 -5.93
CA PRO A 207 -7.74 2.44 -5.11
C PRO A 207 -7.16 2.94 -3.77
N ALA A 208 -6.69 4.19 -3.70
CA ALA A 208 -6.26 4.81 -2.45
C ALA A 208 -7.42 4.94 -1.42
N GLU A 209 -8.65 5.20 -1.86
CA GLU A 209 -9.80 5.19 -0.97
C GLU A 209 -10.14 3.78 -0.49
N ILE A 210 -10.05 2.76 -1.36
CA ILE A 210 -10.19 1.36 -0.94
C ILE A 210 -9.18 1.02 0.16
N GLU A 211 -7.93 1.45 -0.01
CA GLU A 211 -6.89 1.31 1.00
C GLU A 211 -7.25 1.97 2.33
N MET A 212 -7.75 3.20 2.32
CA MET A 212 -8.20 3.89 3.55
C MET A 212 -9.28 3.09 4.28
N GLY A 213 -10.23 2.52 3.54
CA GLY A 213 -11.25 1.64 4.10
C GLY A 213 -10.66 0.35 4.70
N LEU A 214 -9.77 -0.32 3.97
CA LEU A 214 -9.07 -1.52 4.44
C LEU A 214 -8.23 -1.25 5.68
N PHE A 215 -7.57 -0.09 5.73
CA PHE A 215 -6.78 0.35 6.86
C PHE A 215 -7.63 0.50 8.13
N MET A 216 -8.84 1.08 8.02
CA MET A 216 -9.77 1.22 9.13
C MET A 216 -10.37 -0.14 9.54
N LEU A 217 -10.69 -1.00 8.57
CA LEU A 217 -11.18 -2.35 8.84
C LEU A 217 -10.11 -3.22 9.52
N GLY A 218 -8.85 -3.07 9.12
CA GLY A 218 -7.72 -3.86 9.59
C GLY A 218 -7.28 -3.57 11.03
N ASP A 219 -7.78 -2.51 11.66
CA ASP A 219 -7.52 -2.24 13.08
C ASP A 219 -8.49 -2.96 14.04
N LYS A 220 -9.57 -3.54 13.49
CA LYS A 220 -10.61 -4.28 14.22
C LYS A 220 -10.30 -5.78 14.24
N GLU A 221 -10.20 -6.38 15.42
CA GLU A 221 -9.76 -7.78 15.57
C GLU A 221 -10.75 -8.78 14.94
N GLU A 222 -12.05 -8.46 14.93
CA GLU A 222 -13.07 -9.32 14.32
C GLU A 222 -12.87 -9.50 12.80
N ASN A 223 -12.10 -8.61 12.17
CA ASN A 223 -11.80 -8.70 10.74
C ASN A 223 -10.61 -9.61 10.44
N TRP A 224 -9.88 -10.09 11.46
CA TRP A 224 -8.69 -10.90 11.25
C TRP A 224 -9.01 -12.39 11.08
N THR A 225 -10.23 -12.85 11.40
CA THR A 225 -10.64 -14.26 11.36
C THR A 225 -11.63 -14.55 10.24
#